data_AF-A0A4E0RSD6-F1
#
_entry.id   AF-A0A4E0RSD6-F1
#
_cell.length_a   1.000
_cell.length_b   1.000
_cell.length_c   1.000
_cell.angle_alpha   90.00
_cell.angle_beta   90.00
_cell.angle_gamma   90.00
#
_symmetry.space_group_name_H-M   'P 1'
#
loop_
_entity.id
_entity.type
_entity.pdbx_description
1 polymer ?
#
loop_
_entity_poly.entity_id
_entity_poly.type
_entity_poly.pdbx_seq_one_letter_code
_entity_poly.pdbx_strand_id
1 'polypeptide(L)'
;MQSAQRGPAVLQLNAARKRDSHVQSLKTRLRKNMNAITENYELILSRAKVDTNDNSAILNAYAQAEQDTYEMSVRAANIVHACENLTRLVSEIKQLLILGDFCWLATTTATASEELRKRRADLDRVSTRLRDKLAADLYAIEEECGTPLVQAPSQPAAAAASSATTMTASIISSLSETPGSSVMNPANTAPLPMLNTKLK
;
A
#
# COMPACT_ATOMS: atom_id res chain seq x y z
N MET A 1 6.85 22.30 31.75
CA MET A 1 7.19 21.38 30.66
C MET A 1 5.94 20.59 30.27
N GLN A 2 5.20 21.03 29.26
CA GLN A 2 4.04 20.30 28.73
C GLN A 2 4.01 20.52 27.21
N SER A 3 4.70 19.68 26.45
CA SER A 3 4.69 19.74 24.99
C SER A 3 5.19 18.44 24.37
N ALA A 4 4.52 17.31 24.62
CA ALA A 4 4.91 16.04 23.99
C ALA A 4 3.80 14.98 23.95
N GLN A 5 2.55 15.32 23.56
CA GLN A 5 1.51 14.28 23.46
C GLN A 5 0.47 14.46 22.32
N ARG A 6 0.74 15.31 21.32
CA ARG A 6 -0.13 15.48 20.13
C ARG A 6 0.35 14.73 18.87
N GLY A 7 1.05 13.61 19.03
CA GLY A 7 1.84 12.98 17.95
C GLY A 7 1.08 12.15 16.90
N PRO A 8 0.19 11.20 17.25
CA PRO A 8 -0.36 10.26 16.25
C PRO A 8 -1.78 10.60 15.76
N ALA A 9 -2.68 10.99 16.67
CA ALA A 9 -4.11 11.17 16.38
C ALA A 9 -4.39 12.36 15.46
N VAL A 10 -3.63 13.45 15.61
CA VAL A 10 -3.76 14.65 14.75
C VAL A 10 -3.26 14.36 13.33
N LEU A 11 -2.19 13.57 13.19
CA LEU A 11 -1.67 13.15 11.88
C LEU A 11 -2.64 12.19 11.17
N GLN A 12 -3.24 11.24 11.88
CA GLN A 12 -4.29 10.38 11.34
C GLN A 12 -5.54 11.15 10.91
N LEU A 13 -5.99 12.12 11.71
CA LEU A 13 -7.13 12.97 11.37
C LEU A 13 -6.85 13.82 10.11
N ASN A 14 -5.64 14.36 9.98
CA ASN A 14 -5.25 15.12 8.80
C ASN A 14 -5.13 14.23 7.55
N ALA A 15 -4.61 13.01 7.69
CA ALA A 15 -4.56 12.04 6.61
C ALA A 15 -5.97 11.58 6.17
N ALA A 16 -6.89 11.39 7.13
CA ALA A 16 -8.29 11.09 6.85
C ALA A 16 -8.97 12.24 6.10
N ARG A 17 -8.84 13.48 6.59
CA ARG A 17 -9.36 14.68 5.90
C ARG A 17 -8.80 14.85 4.50
N LYS A 18 -7.51 14.58 4.30
CA LYS A 18 -6.87 14.65 2.97
C LYS A 18 -7.43 13.58 2.02
N ARG A 19 -7.65 12.35 2.50
CA ARG A 19 -8.35 11.30 1.74
C ARG A 19 -9.77 11.73 1.38
N ASP A 20 -10.52 12.27 2.33
CA ASP A 20 -11.91 12.68 2.10
C ASP A 20 -11.99 13.81 1.06
N SER A 21 -11.11 14.82 1.17
CA SER A 21 -11.00 15.88 0.16
C SER A 21 -10.64 15.33 -1.22
N HIS A 22 -9.75 14.34 -1.30
CA HIS A 22 -9.37 13.72 -2.56
C HIS A 22 -10.54 12.93 -3.18
N VAL A 23 -11.27 12.16 -2.36
CA VAL A 23 -12.48 11.44 -2.79
C VAL A 23 -13.56 12.41 -3.30
N GLN A 24 -13.76 13.55 -2.62
CA GLN A 24 -14.72 14.56 -3.09
C GLN A 24 -14.31 15.21 -4.42
N SER A 25 -13.02 15.44 -4.63
CA SER A 25 -12.50 15.91 -5.91
C SER A 25 -12.79 14.92 -7.05
N LEU A 26 -12.52 13.63 -6.82
CA LEU A 26 -12.83 12.56 -7.79
C LEU A 26 -14.32 12.51 -8.12
N LYS A 27 -15.21 12.57 -7.11
CA LYS A 27 -16.67 12.60 -7.32
C LYS A 27 -17.11 13.81 -8.16
N THR A 28 -16.53 14.98 -7.88
CA THR A 28 -16.87 16.22 -8.59
C THR A 28 -16.44 16.14 -10.06
N ARG A 29 -15.22 15.65 -10.32
CA ARG A 29 -14.71 15.44 -11.68
C ARG A 29 -15.50 14.39 -12.45
N LEU A 30 -15.93 13.31 -11.80
CA LEU A 30 -16.80 12.30 -12.41
C LEU A 30 -18.11 12.94 -12.92
N ARG A 31 -18.82 13.66 -12.04
CA ARG A 31 -20.07 14.35 -12.40
C ARG A 31 -19.85 15.35 -13.53
N LYS A 32 -18.79 16.16 -13.46
CA LYS A 32 -18.47 17.13 -14.50
C LYS A 32 -18.28 16.48 -15.88
N ASN A 33 -17.52 15.38 -15.96
CA ASN A 33 -17.28 14.71 -17.23
C ASN A 33 -18.53 13.97 -17.73
N MET A 34 -19.35 13.37 -16.85
CA MET A 34 -20.63 12.78 -17.27
C MET A 34 -21.58 13.83 -17.82
N ASN A 35 -21.74 14.97 -17.15
CA ASN A 35 -22.57 16.07 -17.64
C ASN A 35 -22.08 16.58 -19.00
N ALA A 36 -20.76 16.75 -19.17
CA ALA A 36 -20.20 17.17 -20.44
C ALA A 36 -20.51 16.17 -21.58
N ILE A 37 -20.48 14.86 -21.31
CA ILE A 37 -20.86 13.84 -22.30
C ILE A 37 -22.34 13.97 -22.66
N THR A 38 -23.22 14.04 -21.67
CA THR A 38 -24.67 14.16 -21.86
C THR A 38 -25.04 15.42 -22.63
N GLU A 39 -24.56 16.59 -22.19
CA GLU A 39 -24.88 17.89 -22.81
C GLU A 39 -24.38 17.96 -24.26
N ASN A 40 -23.16 17.49 -24.55
CA ASN A 40 -22.66 17.47 -25.93
C ASN A 40 -23.45 16.49 -26.81
N TYR A 41 -23.85 15.34 -26.27
CA TYR A 41 -24.65 14.36 -27.00
C TYR A 41 -26.06 14.87 -27.33
N GLU A 42 -26.72 15.51 -26.36
CA GLU A 42 -28.03 16.15 -26.56
C GLU A 42 -27.96 17.22 -27.65
N LEU A 43 -26.90 18.01 -27.67
CA LEU A 43 -26.70 19.05 -28.68
C LEU A 43 -26.42 18.47 -30.07
N ILE A 44 -25.67 17.36 -30.18
CA ILE A 44 -25.54 16.62 -31.45
C ILE A 44 -26.92 16.14 -31.93
N LEU A 45 -27.73 15.57 -31.04
CA LEU A 45 -29.06 15.08 -31.38
C LEU A 45 -30.00 16.22 -31.82
N SER A 46 -29.88 17.39 -31.20
CA SER A 46 -30.68 18.57 -31.55
C SER A 46 -30.39 19.08 -32.97
N ARG A 47 -29.12 19.03 -33.41
CA ARG A 47 -28.68 19.45 -34.74
C ARG A 47 -28.93 18.41 -35.83
N ALA A 48 -28.95 17.13 -35.47
CA ALA A 48 -29.23 16.06 -36.40
C ALA A 48 -30.71 15.97 -36.84
N LYS A 49 -31.61 16.74 -36.21
CA LYS A 49 -33.01 16.81 -36.62
C LYS A 49 -33.14 17.56 -37.93
N VAL A 50 -33.64 16.87 -38.96
CA VAL A 50 -33.98 17.48 -40.25
C VAL A 50 -35.39 18.04 -40.15
N ASP A 51 -35.52 19.36 -40.16
CA ASP A 51 -36.83 20.00 -40.25
C ASP A 51 -37.37 19.90 -41.68
N THR A 52 -38.41 19.09 -41.85
CA THR A 52 -39.03 18.82 -43.17
C THR A 52 -39.76 20.04 -43.78
N ASN A 53 -39.81 21.16 -43.07
CA ASN A 53 -40.63 22.34 -43.41
C ASN A 53 -39.82 23.55 -43.93
N ASP A 54 -38.49 23.46 -44.01
CA ASP A 54 -37.64 24.59 -44.41
C ASP A 54 -37.57 24.77 -45.94
N ASN A 55 -38.59 25.42 -46.49
CA ASN A 55 -38.62 25.92 -47.87
C ASN A 55 -37.77 27.20 -48.08
N SER A 56 -36.75 27.46 -47.24
CA SER A 56 -36.03 28.73 -47.22
C SER A 56 -34.64 28.64 -47.87
N ALA A 57 -34.50 29.30 -49.02
CA ALA A 57 -33.26 29.76 -49.66
C ALA A 57 -32.05 28.80 -49.68
N ILE A 58 -31.88 28.11 -50.81
CA ILE A 58 -30.81 27.13 -51.13
C ILE A 58 -29.38 27.62 -50.78
N LEU A 59 -29.10 28.92 -50.88
CA LEU A 59 -27.79 29.50 -50.54
C LEU A 59 -27.50 29.52 -49.03
N ASN A 60 -28.53 29.64 -48.17
CA ASN A 60 -28.37 29.59 -46.72
C ASN A 60 -28.15 28.16 -46.22
N ALA A 61 -28.71 27.17 -46.93
CA ALA A 61 -28.64 25.76 -46.57
C ALA A 61 -27.20 25.20 -46.61
N TYR A 62 -26.37 25.62 -47.56
CA TYR A 62 -24.99 25.14 -47.68
C TYR A 62 -24.11 25.65 -46.52
N ALA A 63 -24.14 26.95 -46.23
CA ALA A 63 -23.38 27.53 -45.13
C ALA A 63 -23.84 26.97 -43.77
N GLN A 64 -25.14 26.73 -43.60
CA GLN A 64 -25.70 26.13 -42.40
C GLN A 64 -25.26 24.67 -42.23
N ALA A 65 -25.26 23.87 -43.31
CA ALA A 65 -24.81 22.48 -43.26
C ALA A 65 -23.31 22.34 -42.89
N GLU A 66 -22.46 23.22 -43.42
CA GLU A 66 -21.04 23.27 -43.05
C GLU A 66 -20.86 23.66 -41.57
N GLN A 67 -21.61 24.66 -41.10
CA GLN A 67 -21.60 25.08 -39.69
C GLN A 67 -22.05 23.95 -38.75
N ASP A 68 -23.14 23.25 -39.08
CA ASP A 68 -23.64 22.13 -38.28
C ASP A 68 -22.66 20.95 -38.26
N THR A 69 -21.98 20.69 -39.38
CA THR A 69 -20.91 19.69 -39.48
C THR A 69 -19.74 20.04 -38.57
N TYR A 70 -19.34 21.32 -38.54
CA TYR A 70 -18.29 21.80 -37.63
C TYR A 70 -18.71 21.68 -36.16
N GLU A 71 -19.92 22.12 -35.81
CA GLU A 71 -20.43 22.01 -34.44
C GLU A 71 -20.53 20.54 -33.98
N MET A 72 -21.03 19.64 -34.82
CA MET A 72 -21.10 18.21 -34.51
C MET A 72 -19.70 17.62 -34.27
N SER A 73 -18.72 18.01 -35.08
CA SER A 73 -17.33 17.56 -34.94
C SER A 73 -16.70 18.03 -33.62
N VAL A 74 -16.90 19.30 -33.25
CA VAL A 74 -16.42 19.85 -31.98
C VAL A 74 -17.07 19.15 -30.78
N ARG A 75 -18.38 18.91 -30.83
CA ARG A 75 -19.11 18.21 -29.77
C ARG A 75 -18.64 16.78 -29.61
N ALA A 76 -18.42 16.06 -30.71
CA ALA A 76 -17.86 14.72 -30.68
C ALA A 76 -16.46 14.70 -30.06
N ALA A 77 -15.60 15.66 -30.41
CA ALA A 77 -14.27 15.79 -29.80
C ALA A 77 -14.35 16.06 -28.29
N ASN A 78 -15.28 16.90 -27.83
CA ASN A 78 -15.50 17.17 -26.41
C ASN A 78 -15.95 15.92 -25.64
N ILE A 79 -16.80 15.08 -26.24
CA ILE A 79 -17.22 13.79 -25.66
C ILE A 79 -16.00 12.88 -25.48
N VAL A 80 -15.17 12.73 -26.52
CA VAL A 80 -13.96 11.91 -26.46
C VAL A 80 -13.00 12.42 -25.38
N HIS A 81 -12.82 13.75 -25.28
CA HIS A 81 -12.00 14.36 -24.25
C HIS A 81 -12.53 14.06 -22.83
N ALA A 82 -13.85 14.14 -22.61
CA ALA A 82 -14.45 13.78 -21.34
C ALA A 82 -14.26 12.29 -21.01
N CYS A 83 -14.37 11.39 -21.99
CA CYS A 83 -14.09 9.96 -21.82
C CYS A 83 -12.62 9.68 -21.45
N GLU A 84 -11.68 10.42 -22.06
CA GLU A 84 -10.26 10.33 -21.70
C GLU A 84 -10.03 10.77 -20.25
N ASN A 85 -10.67 11.87 -19.83
CA ASN A 85 -10.63 12.32 -18.44
C ASN A 85 -11.19 11.28 -17.47
N LEU A 86 -12.27 10.57 -17.83
CA LEU A 86 -12.82 9.47 -17.03
C LEU A 86 -11.82 8.30 -16.94
N THR A 87 -11.09 8.00 -18.02
CA THR A 87 -10.07 6.95 -18.03
C THR A 87 -8.92 7.27 -17.06
N ARG A 88 -8.46 8.53 -17.05
CA ARG A 88 -7.47 9.01 -16.05
C ARG A 88 -8.01 8.90 -14.63
N LEU A 89 -9.27 9.28 -14.42
CA LEU A 89 -9.95 9.21 -13.11
C LEU A 89 -10.02 7.78 -12.57
N VAL A 90 -10.27 6.78 -13.42
CA VAL A 90 -10.23 5.36 -13.03
C VAL A 90 -8.83 4.95 -12.57
N SER A 91 -7.78 5.42 -13.25
CA SER A 91 -6.40 5.15 -12.83
C SER A 91 -6.07 5.76 -11.48
N GLU A 92 -6.49 7.01 -11.23
CA GLU A 92 -6.35 7.67 -9.93
C GLU A 92 -7.08 6.92 -8.80
N ILE A 93 -8.29 6.42 -9.05
CA ILE A 93 -9.02 5.58 -8.09
C ILE A 93 -8.24 4.29 -7.78
N LYS A 94 -7.72 3.62 -8.81
CA LYS A 94 -6.90 2.41 -8.61
C LYS A 94 -5.67 2.70 -7.76
N GLN A 95 -4.97 3.80 -8.04
CA GLN A 95 -3.82 4.22 -7.24
C GLN A 95 -4.23 4.51 -5.79
N LEU A 96 -5.34 5.22 -5.56
CA LEU A 96 -5.85 5.52 -4.22
C LEU A 96 -6.12 4.25 -3.42
N LEU A 97 -6.76 3.25 -4.03
CA LEU A 97 -7.10 1.98 -3.38
C LEU A 97 -5.83 1.16 -3.10
N ILE A 98 -4.96 0.99 -4.09
CA ILE A 98 -3.77 0.15 -3.97
C ILE A 98 -2.76 0.77 -2.99
N LEU A 99 -2.35 2.03 -3.21
CA LEU A 99 -1.32 2.66 -2.39
C LEU A 99 -1.84 3.06 -1.01
N GLY A 100 -3.12 3.45 -0.91
CA GLY A 100 -3.74 3.83 0.36
C GLY A 100 -3.72 2.68 1.37
N ASP A 101 -4.06 1.48 0.92
CA ASP A 101 -4.15 0.30 1.77
C ASP A 101 -2.76 -0.17 2.25
N PHE A 102 -1.74 -0.17 1.37
CA PHE A 102 -0.39 -0.57 1.76
C PHE A 102 0.25 0.40 2.75
N CYS A 103 0.09 1.72 2.56
CA CYS A 103 0.61 2.70 3.51
C CYS A 103 -0.06 2.56 4.88
N TRP A 104 -1.39 2.38 4.92
CA TRP A 104 -2.09 2.16 6.18
C TRP A 104 -1.64 0.86 6.85
N LEU A 105 -1.57 -0.24 6.11
CA LEU A 105 -1.14 -1.54 6.61
C LEU A 105 0.29 -1.49 7.17
N ALA A 106 1.21 -0.79 6.49
CA ALA A 106 2.57 -0.60 6.96
C ALA A 106 2.60 0.15 8.30
N THR A 107 1.80 1.23 8.43
CA THR A 107 1.72 1.98 9.69
C THR A 107 1.11 1.16 10.82
N THR A 108 0.00 0.45 10.57
CA THR A 108 -0.67 -0.42 11.54
C THR A 108 0.24 -1.55 12.01
N THR A 109 0.96 -2.18 11.08
CA THR A 109 1.91 -3.25 11.38
C THR A 109 3.09 -2.73 12.21
N ALA A 110 3.63 -1.56 11.87
CA ALA A 110 4.70 -0.93 12.64
C ALA A 110 4.25 -0.55 14.07
N THR A 111 3.02 -0.06 14.25
CA THR A 111 2.50 0.23 15.59
C THR A 111 2.28 -1.05 16.41
N ALA A 112 1.75 -2.11 15.79
CA ALA A 112 1.53 -3.37 16.48
C ALA A 112 2.85 -4.06 16.87
N SER A 113 3.85 -4.03 15.99
CA SER A 113 5.18 -4.59 16.28
C SER A 113 5.87 -3.82 17.42
N GLU A 114 5.73 -2.50 17.46
CA GLU A 114 6.21 -1.66 18.54
C GLU A 114 5.56 -2.01 19.89
N GLU A 115 4.25 -2.19 19.92
CA GLU A 115 3.51 -2.61 21.13
C GLU A 115 3.93 -3.99 21.62
N LEU A 116 4.05 -4.96 20.70
CA LEU A 116 4.53 -6.30 21.04
C LEU A 116 5.95 -6.28 21.58
N ARG A 117 6.83 -5.45 21.01
CA ARG A 117 8.21 -5.30 21.48
C ARG A 117 8.27 -4.71 22.89
N LYS A 118 7.42 -3.73 23.21
CA LYS A 118 7.29 -3.20 24.58
C LYS A 118 6.81 -4.27 25.55
N ARG A 119 5.73 -4.98 25.21
CA ARG A 119 5.17 -6.04 26.05
C ARG A 119 6.17 -7.17 26.30
N ARG A 120 6.93 -7.54 25.27
CA ARG A 120 8.02 -8.52 25.40
C ARG A 120 9.09 -8.05 26.38
N ALA A 121 9.56 -6.80 26.24
CA ALA A 121 10.54 -6.24 27.17
C ALA A 121 10.04 -6.24 28.62
N ASP A 122 8.76 -5.99 28.85
CA ASP A 122 8.16 -6.03 30.19
C ASP A 122 8.08 -7.46 30.74
N LEU A 123 7.72 -8.45 29.91
CA LEU A 123 7.74 -9.86 30.31
C LEU A 123 9.17 -10.35 30.60
N ASP A 124 10.15 -9.96 29.79
CA ASP A 124 11.56 -10.31 30.01
C ASP A 124 12.09 -9.71 31.33
N ARG A 125 11.68 -8.48 31.67
CA ARG A 125 11.98 -7.86 32.97
C ARG A 125 11.37 -8.64 34.14
N VAL A 126 10.09 -9.03 34.02
CA VAL A 126 9.40 -9.79 35.07
C VAL A 126 10.03 -11.18 35.24
N SER A 127 10.34 -11.86 34.14
CA SER A 127 11.00 -13.17 34.12
C SER A 127 12.37 -13.12 34.81
N THR A 128 13.18 -12.10 34.47
CA THR A 128 14.50 -11.91 35.09
C THR A 128 14.37 -11.67 36.60
N ARG A 129 13.48 -10.76 37.01
CA ARG A 129 13.22 -10.48 38.44
C ARG A 129 12.77 -11.72 39.21
N LEU A 130 11.93 -12.56 38.61
CA LEU A 130 11.45 -13.79 39.26
C LEU A 130 12.59 -14.80 39.40
N ARG A 131 13.43 -14.94 38.38
CA ARG A 131 14.63 -15.79 38.42
C ARG A 131 15.57 -15.35 39.53
N ASP A 132 15.83 -14.05 39.65
CA ASP A 132 16.72 -13.50 40.68
C ASP A 132 16.17 -13.75 42.10
N LYS A 133 14.85 -13.63 42.28
CA LYS A 133 14.18 -13.97 43.55
C LYS A 133 14.32 -15.46 43.90
N LEU A 134 14.03 -16.35 42.96
CA LEU A 134 14.15 -17.79 43.18
C LEU A 134 15.59 -18.20 43.51
N ALA A 135 16.58 -17.60 42.85
CA ALA A 135 17.98 -17.84 43.15
C ALA A 135 18.35 -17.36 44.56
N ALA A 136 17.85 -16.20 44.99
CA ALA A 136 18.06 -15.68 46.34
C ALA A 136 17.38 -16.57 47.40
N ASP A 137 16.13 -17.00 47.16
CA ASP A 137 15.39 -17.87 48.08
C ASP A 137 16.10 -19.24 48.23
N LEU A 138 16.58 -19.82 47.13
CA LEU A 138 17.38 -21.05 47.16
C LEU A 138 18.66 -20.89 47.99
N TYR A 139 19.41 -19.81 47.76
CA TYR A 139 20.65 -19.54 48.49
C TYR A 139 20.39 -19.37 50.00
N ALA A 140 19.31 -18.66 50.37
CA ALA A 140 18.92 -18.49 51.77
C ALA A 140 18.59 -19.83 52.45
N ILE A 141 17.87 -20.73 51.75
CA ILE A 141 17.56 -22.07 52.26
C ILE A 141 18.83 -22.91 52.42
N GLU A 142 19.76 -22.86 51.45
CA GLU A 142 21.04 -23.57 51.54
C GLU A 142 21.88 -23.13 52.75
N GLU A 143 21.84 -21.84 53.09
CA GLU A 143 22.51 -21.29 54.28
C GLU A 143 21.84 -21.74 55.59
N GLU A 144 20.51 -21.73 55.65
CA GLU A 144 19.72 -22.10 56.84
C GLU A 144 19.71 -23.62 57.11
N CYS A 145 19.76 -24.45 56.06
CA CYS A 145 19.83 -25.91 56.17
C CYS A 145 21.20 -26.44 56.59
N GLY A 146 22.21 -25.58 56.78
CA GLY A 146 23.51 -25.88 57.38
C GLY A 146 24.09 -27.25 57.00
N THR A 147 24.89 -27.31 55.94
CA THR A 147 25.58 -28.54 55.50
C THR A 147 26.04 -29.46 56.65
N PRO A 148 25.46 -30.67 56.81
CA PRO A 148 26.11 -31.77 57.50
C PRO A 148 26.90 -32.57 56.46
N LEU A 149 28.20 -32.32 56.43
CA LEU A 149 29.30 -33.27 56.18
C LEU A 149 29.00 -34.52 55.31
N VAL A 150 29.45 -34.52 54.05
CA VAL A 150 30.31 -35.60 53.51
C VAL A 150 31.35 -34.98 52.58
N GLN A 151 32.51 -34.66 53.15
CA GLN A 151 33.78 -34.71 52.42
C GLN A 151 34.24 -36.16 52.39
N ALA A 152 34.46 -36.72 51.20
CA ALA A 152 35.34 -37.87 50.98
C ALA A 152 35.82 -37.88 49.51
N PRO A 153 37.01 -38.46 49.22
CA PRO A 153 38.03 -37.82 48.39
C PRO A 153 38.01 -38.16 46.89
N SER A 154 38.75 -37.33 46.16
CA SER A 154 39.18 -37.40 44.75
C SER A 154 39.26 -38.77 44.07
N GLN A 155 38.65 -38.92 42.88
CA GLN A 155 39.34 -39.18 41.60
C GLN A 155 38.38 -39.23 40.38
N PRO A 156 38.89 -39.04 39.13
CA PRO A 156 38.08 -38.77 37.93
C PRO A 156 37.83 -40.02 37.08
N ALA A 157 36.62 -40.19 36.53
CA ALA A 157 36.39 -40.90 35.28
C ALA A 157 34.93 -40.78 34.81
N ALA A 158 34.80 -40.30 33.57
CA ALA A 158 33.94 -40.83 32.51
C ALA A 158 32.43 -41.05 32.73
N ALA A 159 31.72 -40.49 31.75
CA ALA A 159 30.60 -41.08 31.03
C ALA A 159 29.18 -40.90 31.60
N ALA A 160 28.42 -40.21 30.75
CA ALA A 160 27.10 -40.59 30.27
C ALA A 160 25.87 -39.92 30.92
N ALA A 161 25.04 -39.44 29.97
CA ALA A 161 23.61 -39.19 30.04
C ALA A 161 23.15 -37.91 30.76
N SER A 162 22.22 -37.12 30.25
CA SER A 162 21.46 -37.17 29.00
C SER A 162 20.66 -35.87 28.85
N SER A 163 20.50 -35.43 27.61
CA SER A 163 19.32 -34.81 27.00
C SER A 163 18.31 -34.07 27.89
N ALA A 164 18.27 -32.72 27.80
CA ALA A 164 17.03 -31.94 27.70
C ALA A 164 17.30 -30.41 27.65
N THR A 165 17.87 -29.86 26.57
CA THR A 165 17.87 -28.38 26.38
C THR A 165 17.79 -27.90 24.92
N THR A 166 17.57 -28.78 23.93
CA THR A 166 17.61 -28.34 22.52
C THR A 166 16.25 -28.43 21.84
N MET A 167 15.29 -27.61 22.26
CA MET A 167 14.16 -27.19 21.40
C MET A 167 13.59 -25.88 21.93
N THR A 168 14.12 -24.75 21.46
CA THR A 168 13.38 -23.46 21.35
C THR A 168 14.17 -22.39 20.57
N ALA A 169 15.41 -22.65 20.16
CA ALA A 169 16.23 -21.67 19.44
C ALA A 169 16.23 -21.78 17.89
N SER A 170 15.36 -22.59 17.27
CA SER A 170 15.44 -22.88 15.82
C SER A 170 14.36 -22.24 14.93
N ILE A 171 13.47 -21.39 15.44
CA ILE A 171 12.42 -20.76 14.61
C ILE A 171 12.77 -19.31 14.19
N ILE A 172 13.80 -18.68 14.74
CA ILE A 172 14.10 -17.25 14.46
C ILE A 172 15.28 -17.04 13.48
N SER A 173 16.00 -18.08 13.07
CA SER A 173 17.20 -17.91 12.22
C SER A 173 16.98 -18.05 10.70
N SER A 174 15.74 -18.07 10.20
CA SER A 174 15.45 -18.31 8.77
C SER A 174 14.94 -17.09 7.99
N LEU A 175 15.17 -15.86 8.43
CA LEU A 175 14.81 -14.64 7.67
C LEU A 175 15.94 -13.61 7.57
N SER A 176 17.20 -14.05 7.58
CA SER A 176 18.33 -13.20 7.20
C SER A 176 19.21 -13.89 6.16
N GLU A 177 18.72 -13.95 4.92
CA GLU A 177 19.60 -14.03 3.76
C GLU A 177 19.25 -12.89 2.80
N THR A 178 20.08 -11.86 2.86
CA THR A 178 20.36 -10.98 1.73
C THR A 178 21.12 -11.77 0.65
N PRO A 179 20.77 -11.69 -0.64
CA PRO A 179 21.73 -11.96 -1.70
C PRO A 179 22.37 -10.64 -2.14
N GLY A 180 23.65 -10.48 -1.84
CA GLY A 180 24.49 -9.46 -2.45
C GLY A 180 24.82 -9.79 -3.91
N SER A 181 24.81 -8.74 -4.73
CA SER A 181 25.57 -8.51 -5.97
C SER A 181 25.88 -9.70 -6.90
N SER A 182 25.16 -9.79 -8.01
CA SER A 182 25.75 -10.21 -9.28
C SER A 182 25.81 -8.99 -10.21
N VAL A 183 27.02 -8.48 -10.42
CA VAL A 183 27.32 -7.47 -11.44
C VAL A 183 27.22 -8.18 -12.79
N MET A 184 26.14 -7.94 -13.52
CA MET A 184 25.96 -8.41 -14.90
C MET A 184 26.27 -7.24 -15.86
N ASN A 185 27.35 -7.41 -16.62
CA ASN A 185 27.79 -6.54 -17.72
C ASN A 185 26.66 -6.23 -18.74
N PRO A 186 26.53 -4.99 -19.24
CA PRO A 186 25.67 -4.68 -20.37
C PRO A 186 26.49 -4.63 -21.67
N ALA A 187 26.79 -5.78 -22.28
CA ALA A 187 27.38 -5.82 -23.63
C ALA A 187 27.21 -7.20 -24.28
N ASN A 188 26.00 -7.52 -24.76
CA ASN A 188 25.71 -8.29 -25.98
C ASN A 188 24.31 -8.90 -25.87
N THR A 189 23.33 -8.29 -26.52
CA THR A 189 22.24 -9.06 -27.11
C THR A 189 21.76 -8.34 -28.35
N ALA A 190 21.89 -9.03 -29.48
CA ALA A 190 21.56 -8.58 -30.82
C ALA A 190 20.07 -8.23 -30.99
N PRO A 191 19.72 -7.34 -31.94
CA PRO A 191 18.34 -6.95 -32.18
C PRO A 191 17.55 -8.06 -32.90
N LEU A 192 16.34 -8.35 -32.42
CA LEU A 192 15.37 -9.20 -33.11
C LEU A 192 14.84 -8.50 -34.38
N PRO A 193 14.59 -9.24 -35.47
CA PRO A 193 14.19 -8.66 -36.75
C PRO A 193 12.75 -8.16 -36.73
N MET A 194 12.56 -6.93 -37.23
CA MET A 194 11.26 -6.34 -37.53
C MET A 194 10.63 -7.05 -38.74
N LEU A 195 9.50 -7.72 -38.50
CA LEU A 195 8.58 -8.17 -39.56
C LEU A 195 7.87 -6.95 -40.15
N ASN A 196 8.43 -6.40 -41.23
CA ASN A 196 7.75 -5.43 -42.07
C ASN A 196 6.66 -6.13 -42.89
N THR A 197 5.40 -5.98 -42.47
CA THR A 197 4.24 -6.23 -43.32
C THR A 197 3.90 -4.94 -44.07
N LYS A 198 4.50 -4.78 -45.25
CA LYS A 198 3.96 -3.91 -46.29
C LYS A 198 2.79 -4.65 -46.94
N LEU A 199 1.56 -4.25 -46.59
CA LEU A 199 0.37 -4.58 -47.37
C LEU A 199 -0.11 -3.31 -48.06
N LYS A 200 -0.01 -3.34 -49.40
CA LYS A 200 -0.60 -2.48 -50.44
C LYS A 200 -0.69 -0.97 -50.19
#